data_AF-A0A800C7D3-F1
#
_entry.id   AF-A0A800C7D3-F1
#
_cell.length_a   1.000
_cell.length_b   1.000
_cell.length_c   1.000
_cell.angle_alpha   90.00
_cell.angle_beta   90.00
_cell.angle_gamma   90.00
#
_symmetry.space_group_name_H-M   'P 1'
#
loop_
_entity.id
_entity.type
_entity.pdbx_description
1 polymer ?
#
loop_
_entity_poly.entity_id
_entity_poly.type
_entity_poly.pdbx_seq_one_letter_code
_entity_poly.pdbx_strand_id
1 'polypeptide(L)'
;MKKVENGHFVKVDYTGTLENGDVFDSSRNTSPIEVEVGAGKVIKGFEEALVGMEEKEKKTFTLSPEEAYGPRNEDKEQNFMRSELPQGFDPKVGQVLALRNPQGGQLPAKVKHADEEKITLDLNHPLAGETLTFEVQVVDINDTPSPCSCTPSACGGCGSTCS
;
A
#
# COMPACT_ATOMS: atom_id res chain seq x y z
N MET A 1 -1.59 -25.06 19.99
CA MET A 1 -0.98 -24.16 19.01
C MET A 1 -1.60 -22.79 19.17
N LYS A 2 -0.80 -21.72 19.03
CA LYS A 2 -1.31 -20.34 19.04
C LYS A 2 -1.89 -20.06 17.66
N LYS A 3 -3.13 -19.57 17.63
CA LYS A 3 -3.81 -19.17 16.40
C LYS A 3 -3.81 -17.66 16.30
N VAL A 4 -3.86 -17.16 15.08
CA VAL A 4 -4.00 -15.73 14.83
C VAL A 4 -5.46 -15.29 15.10
N GLU A 5 -5.61 -14.27 15.93
CA GLU A 5 -6.88 -13.62 16.29
C GLU A 5 -6.71 -12.09 16.26
N ASN A 6 -7.82 -11.35 16.28
CA ASN A 6 -7.79 -9.89 16.30
C ASN A 6 -7.09 -9.36 17.55
N GLY A 7 -6.18 -8.40 17.37
CA GLY A 7 -5.33 -7.79 18.40
C GLY A 7 -3.94 -8.41 18.52
N HIS A 8 -3.64 -9.51 17.82
CA HIS A 8 -2.31 -10.10 17.82
C HIS A 8 -1.39 -9.46 16.77
N PHE A 9 -0.10 -9.44 17.10
CA PHE A 9 0.99 -8.97 16.25
C PHE A 9 1.65 -10.17 15.60
N VAL A 10 1.36 -10.37 14.32
CA VAL A 10 1.82 -11.53 13.57
C VAL A 10 2.98 -11.11 12.68
N LYS A 11 4.14 -11.75 12.84
CA LYS A 11 5.24 -11.63 11.89
C LYS A 11 4.97 -12.55 10.74
N VAL A 12 4.88 -11.98 9.55
CA VAL A 12 4.58 -12.72 8.33
C VAL A 12 5.59 -12.39 7.25
N ASP A 13 6.06 -13.43 6.58
CA ASP A 13 6.71 -13.28 5.29
C ASP A 13 5.63 -13.34 4.22
N TYR A 14 5.62 -12.40 3.28
CA TYR A 14 4.69 -12.41 2.16
C TYR A 14 5.42 -12.30 0.83
N THR A 15 4.83 -12.86 -0.21
CA THR A 15 5.24 -12.66 -1.61
C THR A 15 3.99 -12.31 -2.40
N GLY A 16 3.98 -11.12 -2.98
CA GLY A 16 2.93 -10.61 -3.85
C GLY A 16 3.26 -10.84 -5.31
N THR A 17 2.38 -11.55 -6.00
CA THR A 17 2.43 -11.82 -7.43
C THR A 17 1.21 -11.25 -8.14
N LEU A 18 1.44 -10.69 -9.33
CA LEU A 18 0.39 -10.27 -10.26
C LEU A 18 -0.22 -11.49 -10.93
N GLU A 19 -1.43 -11.35 -11.49
CA GLU A 19 -2.10 -12.41 -12.28
C GLU A 19 -1.24 -12.89 -13.48
N ASN A 20 -0.35 -12.02 -13.97
CA ASN A 20 0.61 -12.34 -15.02
C ASN A 20 1.79 -13.24 -14.56
N GLY A 21 1.88 -13.56 -13.26
CA GLY A 21 2.97 -14.33 -12.65
C GLY A 21 4.20 -13.50 -12.27
N ASP A 22 4.16 -12.18 -12.45
CA ASP A 22 5.24 -11.27 -12.10
C ASP A 22 5.20 -10.93 -10.60
N VAL A 23 6.34 -10.99 -9.92
CA VAL A 23 6.44 -10.68 -8.48
C VAL A 23 6.59 -9.17 -8.32
N PHE A 24 5.53 -8.49 -7.88
CA PHE A 24 5.56 -7.05 -7.71
C PHE A 24 6.20 -6.63 -6.38
N ASP A 25 6.08 -7.46 -5.34
CA ASP A 25 6.65 -7.18 -4.02
C ASP A 25 6.91 -8.49 -3.25
N SER A 26 7.96 -8.54 -2.43
CA SER A 26 8.24 -9.71 -1.60
C SER A 26 8.98 -9.34 -0.32
N SER A 27 8.50 -9.86 0.79
CA SER A 27 9.18 -9.82 2.09
C SER A 27 10.26 -10.88 2.20
N ARG A 28 10.27 -11.92 1.35
CA ARG A 28 11.25 -13.01 1.40
C ARG A 28 12.70 -12.56 1.28
N ASN A 29 12.93 -11.42 0.65
CA ASN A 29 14.25 -10.81 0.48
C ASN A 29 14.54 -9.71 1.53
N THR A 30 13.57 -9.40 2.40
CA THR A 30 13.69 -8.44 3.51
C THR A 30 13.40 -9.12 4.85
N SER A 31 13.31 -8.34 5.92
CA SER A 31 12.85 -8.85 7.22
C SER A 31 11.33 -9.06 7.22
N PRO A 32 10.81 -10.09 7.91
CA PRO A 32 9.37 -10.32 7.99
C PRO A 32 8.66 -9.09 8.56
N ILE A 33 7.52 -8.75 7.96
CA ILE A 33 6.73 -7.61 8.42
C ILE A 33 5.89 -8.03 9.61
N GLU A 34 5.70 -7.11 10.56
CA GLU A 34 4.77 -7.28 11.67
C GLU A 34 3.44 -6.64 11.30
N VAL A 35 2.38 -7.44 11.30
CA VAL A 35 1.02 -7.02 11.01
C VAL A 35 0.18 -7.19 12.27
N GLU A 36 -0.47 -6.11 12.68
CA GLU A 36 -1.45 -6.11 13.76
C GLU A 36 -2.82 -6.47 13.17
N VAL A 37 -3.33 -7.64 13.54
CA VAL A 37 -4.58 -8.17 12.99
C VAL A 37 -5.76 -7.44 13.63
N GLY A 38 -6.65 -6.89 12.82
CA GLY A 38 -7.80 -6.09 13.25
C GLY A 38 -7.49 -4.60 13.42
N ALA A 39 -6.28 -4.14 13.10
CA ALA A 39 -5.90 -2.74 13.18
C ALA A 39 -6.24 -1.93 11.91
N GLY A 40 -6.58 -2.60 10.80
CA GLY A 40 -6.86 -1.92 9.53
C GLY A 40 -5.62 -1.24 8.93
N LYS A 41 -4.43 -1.68 9.34
CA LYS A 41 -3.14 -1.13 8.86
C LYS A 41 -2.70 -1.75 7.53
N VAL A 42 -3.25 -2.91 7.17
CA VAL A 42 -2.98 -3.58 5.90
C VAL A 42 -4.28 -3.81 5.15
N ILE A 43 -4.19 -4.37 3.95
CA ILE A 43 -5.36 -4.66 3.11
C ILE A 43 -6.27 -5.68 3.82
N LYS A 44 -7.58 -5.44 3.78
CA LYS A 44 -8.56 -6.25 4.54
C LYS A 44 -8.45 -7.74 4.24
N GLY A 45 -8.33 -8.09 2.95
CA GLY A 45 -8.21 -9.48 2.55
C GLY A 45 -6.96 -10.18 3.11
N PHE A 46 -5.89 -9.42 3.39
CA PHE A 46 -4.68 -9.97 4.00
C PHE A 46 -4.87 -10.24 5.50
N GLU A 47 -5.50 -9.31 6.23
CA GLU A 47 -5.84 -9.55 7.64
C GLU A 47 -6.78 -10.74 7.78
N GLU A 48 -7.84 -10.79 6.97
CA GLU A 48 -8.81 -11.89 6.99
C GLU A 48 -8.19 -13.24 6.63
N ALA A 49 -7.22 -13.26 5.71
CA ALA A 49 -6.52 -14.49 5.36
C ALA A 49 -5.62 -15.01 6.49
N LEU A 50 -5.05 -14.11 7.30
CA LEU A 50 -4.22 -14.45 8.46
C LEU A 50 -5.05 -14.94 9.64
N VAL A 51 -6.27 -14.43 9.85
CA VAL A 51 -7.13 -14.87 10.95
C VAL A 51 -7.34 -16.39 10.88
N GLY A 52 -7.05 -17.06 11.99
CA GLY A 52 -7.18 -18.51 12.12
C GLY A 52 -5.97 -19.33 11.64
N MET A 53 -4.93 -18.70 11.07
CA MET A 53 -3.67 -19.38 10.76
C MET A 53 -2.88 -19.75 12.01
N GLU A 54 -2.04 -20.77 11.89
CA GLU A 54 -1.13 -21.23 12.94
C GLU A 54 0.30 -20.71 12.74
N GLU A 55 1.09 -20.66 13.82
CA GLU A 55 2.51 -20.31 13.73
C GLU A 55 3.26 -21.28 12.79
N LYS A 56 4.11 -20.75 11.89
CA LYS A 56 4.85 -21.50 10.84
C LYS A 56 3.98 -22.06 9.72
N GLU A 57 2.69 -21.72 9.70
CA GLU A 57 1.81 -22.09 8.61
C GLU A 57 2.03 -21.18 7.39
N LYS A 58 1.93 -21.78 6.21
CA LYS A 58 2.03 -21.08 4.92
C LYS A 58 0.70 -21.22 4.18
N LYS A 59 0.22 -20.11 3.63
CA LYS A 59 -1.05 -20.06 2.92
C LYS A 59 -0.93 -19.15 1.71
N THR A 60 -1.52 -19.57 0.61
CA THR A 60 -1.61 -18.78 -0.61
C THR A 60 -3.06 -18.44 -0.87
N PHE A 61 -3.35 -17.17 -1.11
CA PHE A 61 -4.69 -16.70 -1.39
C PHE A 61 -4.63 -15.59 -2.45
N THR A 62 -5.71 -15.47 -3.20
CA THR A 62 -5.87 -14.46 -4.24
C THR A 62 -6.86 -13.43 -3.75
N LEU A 63 -6.46 -12.17 -3.78
CA LEU A 63 -7.30 -11.04 -3.40
C LEU A 63 -7.76 -10.32 -4.66
N SER A 64 -9.07 -10.09 -4.70
CA SER A 64 -9.66 -9.20 -5.69
C SER A 64 -9.17 -7.76 -5.46
N PRO A 65 -9.20 -6.88 -6.47
CA PRO A 65 -8.76 -5.50 -6.29
C PRO A 65 -9.51 -4.80 -5.14
N GLU A 66 -10.79 -5.09 -4.93
CA GLU A 66 -11.59 -4.60 -3.81
C GLU A 66 -11.09 -4.98 -2.42
N GLU A 67 -10.43 -6.14 -2.27
CA GLU A 67 -9.87 -6.63 -1.01
C GLU A 67 -8.41 -6.22 -0.80
N ALA A 68 -7.75 -5.76 -1.88
CA ALA A 68 -6.36 -5.33 -1.91
C ALA A 68 -6.24 -3.78 -1.93
N TYR A 69 -5.86 -3.19 -3.06
CA TYR A 69 -5.63 -1.74 -3.21
C TYR A 69 -6.87 -0.94 -3.63
N GLY A 70 -8.03 -1.60 -3.68
CA GLY A 70 -9.27 -1.08 -4.22
C GLY A 70 -9.41 -1.27 -5.73
N PRO A 71 -10.65 -1.20 -6.25
CA PRO A 71 -10.87 -1.10 -7.69
C PRO A 71 -10.28 0.23 -8.19
N ARG A 72 -9.82 0.21 -9.44
CA ARG A 72 -9.47 1.44 -10.15
C ARG A 72 -10.74 2.27 -10.28
N ASN A 73 -10.74 3.45 -9.66
CA ASN A 73 -11.88 4.35 -9.69
C ASN A 73 -11.63 5.44 -10.73
N GLU A 74 -12.55 5.54 -11.68
CA GLU A 74 -12.53 6.60 -12.70
C GLU A 74 -12.81 7.98 -12.07
N ASP A 75 -13.54 8.03 -10.95
CA ASP A 75 -13.75 9.26 -10.16
C ASP A 75 -12.46 9.81 -9.52
N LYS A 76 -11.40 8.99 -9.40
CA LYS A 76 -10.08 9.46 -8.95
C LYS A 76 -9.25 10.02 -10.09
N GLU A 77 -9.82 10.18 -11.27
CA GLU A 77 -9.22 10.90 -12.36
C GLU A 77 -9.36 12.41 -12.10
N GLN A 78 -8.25 13.13 -12.24
CA GLN A 78 -8.23 14.58 -12.18
C GLN A 78 -7.98 15.13 -13.57
N ASN A 79 -8.88 16.02 -13.98
CA ASN A 79 -8.74 16.76 -15.21
C ASN A 79 -8.01 18.06 -14.91
N PHE A 80 -6.81 18.19 -15.45
CA PHE A 80 -6.02 19.42 -15.38
C PHE A 80 -6.07 20.14 -16.73
N MET A 81 -6.08 21.47 -16.68
CA MET A 81 -5.86 22.25 -17.89
C MET A 81 -4.39 22.20 -18.27
N ARG A 82 -4.10 22.13 -19.58
CA ARG A 82 -2.71 22.16 -20.06
C ARG A 82 -1.96 23.42 -19.61
N SER A 83 -2.68 24.52 -19.38
CA SER A 83 -2.14 25.77 -18.80
C SER A 83 -1.60 25.64 -17.38
N GLU A 84 -2.04 24.64 -16.60
CA GLU A 84 -1.51 24.41 -15.25
C GLU A 84 -0.19 23.64 -15.25
N LEU A 85 0.14 23.00 -16.37
CA LEU A 85 1.42 22.35 -16.56
C LEU A 85 2.51 23.37 -16.93
N PRO A 86 3.78 23.10 -16.58
CA PRO A 86 4.88 23.96 -16.98
C PRO A 86 4.92 24.15 -18.50
N GLN A 87 5.12 25.39 -18.97
CA GLN A 87 5.19 25.66 -20.40
C GLN A 87 6.32 24.86 -21.06
N GLY A 88 6.00 24.15 -22.15
CA GLY A 88 6.93 23.25 -22.85
C GLY A 88 6.96 21.82 -22.32
N PHE A 89 6.14 21.48 -21.31
CA PHE A 89 5.97 20.10 -20.88
C PHE A 89 4.99 19.37 -21.82
N ASP A 90 5.46 18.32 -22.48
CA ASP A 90 4.64 17.45 -23.33
C ASP A 90 4.44 16.07 -22.66
N PRO A 91 3.43 15.94 -21.79
CA PRO A 91 3.11 14.70 -21.11
C PRO A 91 2.61 13.64 -22.09
N LYS A 92 3.23 12.46 -22.05
CA LYS A 92 2.82 11.32 -22.88
C LYS A 92 1.80 10.46 -22.15
N VAL A 93 0.81 9.94 -22.89
CA VAL A 93 -0.11 8.93 -22.37
C VAL A 93 0.68 7.73 -21.84
N GLY A 94 0.37 7.32 -20.60
CA GLY A 94 1.08 6.28 -19.86
C GLY A 94 2.24 6.78 -18.99
N GLN A 95 2.67 8.04 -19.12
CA GLN A 95 3.71 8.63 -18.26
C GLN A 95 3.20 8.81 -16.83
N VAL A 96 4.04 8.51 -15.84
CA VAL A 96 3.75 8.79 -14.43
C VAL A 96 4.35 10.15 -14.07
N LEU A 97 3.52 11.02 -13.51
CA LEU A 97 3.84 12.38 -13.07
C LEU A 97 3.72 12.45 -11.55
N ALA A 98 4.63 13.16 -10.89
CA ALA A 98 4.51 13.44 -9.46
C ALA A 98 3.73 14.74 -9.27
N LEU A 99 2.43 14.63 -8.96
CA LEU A 99 1.59 15.77 -8.62
C LEU A 99 1.84 16.21 -7.18
N ARG A 100 1.88 17.52 -6.96
CA ARG A 100 1.98 18.07 -5.60
C ARG A 100 0.57 18.29 -5.06
N ASN A 101 0.19 17.54 -4.02
CA ASN A 101 -1.08 17.73 -3.32
C ASN A 101 -0.99 19.02 -2.45
N PRO A 102 -2.08 19.77 -2.19
CA PRO A 102 -2.16 20.85 -1.20
C PRO A 102 -1.53 20.57 0.18
N GLN A 103 -1.43 19.30 0.58
CA GLN A 103 -0.76 18.87 1.82
C GLN A 103 0.79 18.88 1.72
N GLY A 104 1.36 19.26 0.58
CA GLY A 104 2.80 19.29 0.35
C GLY A 104 3.43 17.94 -0.07
N GLY A 105 2.66 16.85 -0.02
CA GLY A 105 3.09 15.54 -0.50
C GLY A 105 3.09 15.42 -2.02
N GLN A 106 3.96 14.56 -2.56
CA GLN A 106 3.97 14.17 -3.96
C GLN A 106 3.14 12.90 -4.14
N LEU A 107 2.16 12.93 -5.02
CA LEU A 107 1.33 11.80 -5.40
C LEU A 107 1.68 11.38 -6.84
N PRO A 108 2.05 10.11 -7.09
CA PRO A 108 2.23 9.62 -8.44
C PRO A 108 0.87 9.58 -9.15
N ALA A 109 0.81 10.12 -10.37
CA ALA A 109 -0.39 10.19 -11.19
C ALA A 109 -0.05 9.76 -12.62
N LYS A 110 -0.80 8.83 -13.19
CA LYS A 110 -0.55 8.32 -14.55
C LYS A 110 -1.35 9.11 -15.57
N VAL A 111 -0.74 9.56 -16.65
CA VAL A 111 -1.44 10.24 -17.75
C VAL A 111 -2.33 9.20 -18.47
N LYS A 112 -3.65 9.27 -18.29
CA LYS A 112 -4.61 8.40 -19.01
C LYS A 112 -4.89 8.96 -20.39
N HIS A 113 -5.02 10.29 -20.49
CA HIS A 113 -5.32 10.99 -21.73
C HIS A 113 -4.65 12.36 -21.74
N ALA A 114 -4.10 12.76 -22.88
CA ALA A 114 -3.46 14.06 -23.05
C ALA A 114 -3.87 14.71 -24.37
N ASP A 115 -4.66 15.79 -24.28
CA ASP A 115 -5.05 16.62 -25.40
C ASP A 115 -4.25 17.95 -25.43
N GLU A 116 -4.55 18.75 -26.44
CA GLU A 116 -4.03 20.11 -26.63
C GLU A 116 -4.56 21.09 -25.56
N GLU A 117 -5.77 20.86 -25.06
CA GLU A 117 -6.46 21.76 -24.13
C GLU A 117 -6.46 21.24 -22.69
N LYS A 118 -6.65 19.93 -22.52
CA LYS A 118 -6.87 19.27 -21.23
C LYS A 118 -6.04 18.00 -21.09
N ILE A 119 -5.79 17.62 -19.84
CA ILE A 119 -5.13 16.38 -19.50
C ILE A 119 -5.93 15.65 -18.44
N THR A 120 -5.99 14.32 -18.56
CA THR A 120 -6.62 13.45 -17.58
C THR A 120 -5.55 12.63 -16.90
N LEU A 121 -5.35 12.90 -15.61
CA LEU A 121 -4.40 12.23 -14.75
C LEU A 121 -5.14 11.26 -13.84
N ASP A 122 -4.74 10.01 -13.87
CA ASP A 122 -5.24 8.95 -13.01
C ASP A 122 -4.43 8.93 -11.71
N LEU A 123 -5.08 9.23 -10.59
CA LEU A 123 -4.48 9.20 -9.25
C LEU A 123 -4.59 7.83 -8.56
N ASN A 124 -5.01 6.78 -9.26
CA ASN A 124 -5.13 5.48 -8.63
C ASN A 124 -3.75 4.93 -8.29
N HIS A 125 -3.71 4.08 -7.25
CA HIS A 125 -2.50 3.33 -6.93
C HIS A 125 -2.06 2.51 -8.16
N PRO A 126 -0.76 2.37 -8.46
CA PRO A 126 -0.30 1.62 -9.63
C PRO A 126 -0.83 0.18 -9.71
N LEU A 127 -1.14 -0.43 -8.56
CA LEU A 127 -1.70 -1.78 -8.42
C LEU A 127 -3.23 -1.80 -8.21
N ALA A 128 -3.92 -0.66 -8.32
CA ALA A 128 -5.37 -0.60 -8.17
C ALA A 128 -6.07 -1.22 -9.37
N GLY A 129 -7.07 -2.07 -9.12
CA GLY A 129 -7.78 -2.80 -10.16
C GLY A 129 -7.09 -4.08 -10.65
N GLU A 130 -5.91 -4.43 -10.14
CA GLU A 130 -5.26 -5.70 -10.45
C GLU A 130 -5.58 -6.76 -9.39
N THR A 131 -5.78 -8.00 -9.85
CA THR A 131 -5.89 -9.19 -8.98
C THR A 131 -4.49 -9.53 -8.47
N LEU A 132 -4.35 -9.60 -7.14
CA LEU A 132 -3.06 -9.87 -6.51
C LEU A 132 -3.11 -11.22 -5.79
N THR A 133 -2.19 -12.11 -6.13
CA THR A 133 -1.98 -13.36 -5.41
C THR A 133 -0.90 -13.16 -4.37
N PHE A 134 -1.25 -13.40 -3.11
CA PHE A 134 -0.33 -13.31 -1.98
C PHE A 134 -0.05 -14.70 -1.43
N GLU A 135 1.23 -15.01 -1.30
CA GLU A 135 1.73 -16.15 -0.57
C GLU A 135 2.26 -15.65 0.78
N VAL A 136 1.60 -16.01 1.88
CA VAL A 136 2.00 -15.61 3.23
C VAL A 136 2.49 -16.79 4.03
N GLN A 137 3.46 -16.54 4.91
CA GLN A 137 3.96 -17.49 5.88
C GLN A 137 4.03 -16.82 7.24
N VAL A 138 3.30 -17.37 8.22
CA VAL A 138 3.37 -16.90 9.60
C VAL A 138 4.70 -17.35 10.18
N VAL A 139 5.55 -16.39 10.53
CA VAL A 139 6.84 -16.65 11.17
C VAL A 139 6.66 -16.77 12.68
N ASP A 140 5.92 -15.84 13.28
CA ASP A 140 5.78 -15.72 14.73
C ASP A 140 4.47 -14.99 15.11
N ILE A 141 3.85 -15.34 16.23
CA ILE A 141 2.59 -14.73 16.70
C ILE A 141 2.81 -14.14 18.11
N ASN A 142 2.74 -12.83 18.24
CA ASN A 142 2.92 -12.08 19.49
C ASN A 142 1.62 -11.42 19.97
N ASP A 143 1.48 -11.22 21.28
CA ASP A 143 0.36 -10.49 21.89
C ASP A 143 0.64 -9.00 22.04
N THR A 144 1.91 -8.62 21.93
CA THR A 144 2.38 -7.24 22.03
C THR A 144 3.16 -6.89 20.77
N PRO A 145 3.17 -5.62 20.34
CA PRO A 145 4.04 -5.21 19.24
C PRO A 145 5.47 -5.58 19.59
N SER A 146 6.27 -5.95 18.59
CA SER A 146 7.72 -5.97 18.79
C SER A 146 8.13 -4.64 19.40
N PRO A 147 8.91 -4.62 20.49
CA PRO A 147 9.33 -3.37 21.10
C PRO A 147 9.95 -2.54 19.99
N CYS A 148 9.26 -1.45 19.63
CA CYS A 148 9.80 -0.49 18.70
C CYS A 148 11.17 -0.14 19.28
N SER A 149 12.23 -0.27 18.49
CA SER A 149 13.55 0.25 18.85
C SER A 149 13.52 1.79 18.80
N CYS A 150 12.50 2.40 19.40
CA CYS A 150 12.56 3.71 19.99
C CYS A 150 13.52 3.62 21.18
N THR A 151 14.82 3.66 20.89
CA THR A 151 15.74 4.28 21.83
C THR A 151 15.20 5.70 22.11
N PRO A 152 15.01 6.12 23.36
CA PRO A 152 14.54 7.46 23.71
C PRO A 152 15.59 8.56 23.45
N SER A 153 16.41 8.45 22.40
CA SER A 153 17.64 9.24 22.27
C SER A 153 17.89 9.85 20.88
N ALA A 154 16.91 9.90 19.98
CA ALA A 154 17.08 10.66 18.74
C ALA A 154 15.79 11.37 18.28
N CYS A 155 15.69 12.64 18.70
CA CYS A 155 15.01 13.78 18.07
C CYS A 155 13.50 13.68 17.75
N GLY A 156 12.63 14.60 18.17
CA GLY A 156 12.83 15.98 18.63
C GLY A 156 11.92 16.92 17.83
N GLY A 157 11.04 17.66 18.51
CA GLY A 157 10.47 18.89 17.95
C GLY A 157 8.97 19.15 18.16
N CYS A 158 8.68 19.94 19.19
CA CYS A 158 7.67 21.00 19.20
C CYS A 158 6.17 20.64 19.28
N GLY A 159 5.70 20.35 20.50
CA GLY A 159 4.31 20.59 20.89
C GLY A 159 4.23 21.83 21.79
N SER A 160 4.23 23.03 21.20
CA SER A 160 4.02 24.28 21.93
C SER A 160 2.54 24.65 21.90
N THR A 161 1.75 24.19 22.88
CA THR A 161 0.64 24.97 23.48
C THR A 161 0.28 24.39 24.85
N CYS A 162 0.59 25.14 25.92
CA CYS A 162 -0.12 25.07 27.19
C CYS A 162 -0.27 26.51 27.68
N SER A 163 -1.53 26.92 27.88
CA SER A 163 -1.93 28.15 28.59
C SER A 163 -2.00 27.90 30.09
#